data_AF-A0A5P1X676-F1
#
_entry.id   AF-A0A5P1X676-F1
#
_cell.length_a   1.000
_cell.length_b   1.000
_cell.length_c   1.000
_cell.angle_alpha   90.00
_cell.angle_beta   90.00
_cell.angle_gamma   90.00
#
_symmetry.space_group_name_H-M   'P 1'
#
loop_
_entity.id
_entity.type
_entity.pdbx_description
1 polymer ?
#
loop_
_entity_poly.entity_id
_entity_poly.type
_entity_poly.pdbx_seq_one_letter_code
_entity_poly.pdbx_strand_id
1 'polypeptide(L)'
;MKILGTIVLGEDKKSMFLVKKDQPMEFPSIIEEDESKTPLGVILNYYLNELGVNPDYLRLEELSMVKAGEVKQNLFVFSINSHIKEVKAACLHNERLEFADVSTLKELFKTIEMDTTPFFN
;
A
#
# COMPACT_ATOMS: atom_id res chain seq x y z
N MET A 1 -2.76 1.78 -16.09
CA MET A 1 -2.54 2.54 -14.84
C MET A 1 -1.70 1.72 -13.85
N LYS A 2 -0.65 2.29 -13.24
CA LYS A 2 0.06 1.67 -12.11
C LYS A 2 -0.49 2.20 -10.80
N ILE A 3 -0.85 1.30 -9.90
CA ILE A 3 -1.51 1.60 -8.62
C ILE A 3 -0.66 1.01 -7.51
N LEU A 4 -0.39 1.80 -6.47
CA LEU A 4 0.34 1.33 -5.29
C LEU A 4 -0.60 1.20 -4.10
N GLY A 5 -0.27 0.27 -3.21
CA GLY A 5 -0.97 0.11 -1.95
C GLY A 5 -0.03 -0.37 -0.86
N THR A 6 -0.20 0.14 0.35
CA THR A 6 0.49 -0.36 1.55
C THR A 6 -0.48 -0.53 2.71
N ILE A 7 -0.15 -1.45 3.61
CA ILE A 7 -0.84 -1.65 4.87
C ILE A 7 0.08 -1.16 5.99
N VAL A 8 -0.42 -0.27 6.84
CA VAL A 8 0.30 0.26 8.01
C VAL A 8 -0.12 -0.49 9.27
N LEU A 9 0.88 -0.84 10.08
CA LEU A 9 0.73 -1.40 11.42
C LEU A 9 1.27 -0.43 12.44
N GLY A 10 0.50 -0.17 13.50
CA GLY A 10 1.02 0.46 14.71
C GLY A 10 1.39 -0.63 15.73
N GLU A 11 2.68 -0.91 15.90
CA GLU A 11 3.18 -1.82 16.95
C GLU A 11 4.25 -1.09 17.78
N ASP A 12 4.14 -1.14 19.11
CA ASP A 12 5.16 -0.62 20.04
C ASP A 12 5.65 0.82 19.75
N LYS A 13 4.71 1.72 19.41
CA LYS A 13 4.95 3.13 19.03
C LYS A 13 5.72 3.32 17.71
N LYS A 14 5.83 2.27 16.89
CA LYS A 14 6.43 2.29 15.57
C LYS A 14 5.36 2.04 14.51
N SER A 15 5.49 2.76 13.40
CA SER A 15 4.69 2.51 12.20
C SER A 15 5.49 1.63 11.26
N MET A 16 4.93 0.47 10.93
CA MET A 16 5.49 -0.44 9.94
C MET A 16 4.60 -0.46 8.71
N PHE A 17 5.20 -0.50 7.53
CA PHE A 17 4.51 -0.47 6.25
C PHE A 17 4.77 -1.76 5.48
N LEU A 18 3.74 -2.29 4.84
CA LEU A 18 3.88 -3.40 3.90
C LEU A 18 4.64 -2.93 2.65
N VAL A 19 5.77 -3.57 2.38
CA VAL A 19 6.66 -3.30 1.24
C VAL A 19 7.07 -4.59 0.54
N LYS A 20 7.54 -4.48 -0.70
CA LYS A 20 8.27 -5.52 -1.40
C LYS A 20 9.72 -5.54 -0.87
N LYS A 21 10.24 -6.73 -0.60
CA LYS A 21 11.60 -6.99 -0.09
C LYS A 21 12.71 -6.74 -1.11
N ASP A 22 12.36 -6.68 -2.39
CA ASP A 22 13.32 -6.43 -3.47
C ASP A 22 14.06 -5.11 -3.21
N GLN A 23 15.33 -5.01 -3.62
CA GLN A 23 16.13 -3.80 -3.45
C GLN A 23 16.23 -3.06 -4.80
N PRO A 24 15.88 -1.77 -4.86
CA PRO A 24 15.39 -0.93 -3.77
C PRO A 24 13.97 -1.32 -3.31
N MET A 25 13.68 -1.14 -2.00
CA MET A 25 12.35 -1.41 -1.45
C MET A 25 11.28 -0.57 -2.15
N GLU A 26 10.14 -1.19 -2.47
CA GLU A 26 9.01 -0.54 -3.12
C GLU A 26 7.69 -0.86 -2.42
N PHE A 27 6.68 0.00 -2.56
CA PHE A 27 5.33 -0.38 -2.16
C PHE A 27 4.77 -1.47 -3.10
N PRO A 28 3.92 -2.38 -2.59
CA PRO A 28 3.12 -3.26 -3.42
C PRO A 28 2.41 -2.47 -4.51
N SER A 29 2.46 -2.99 -5.72
CA SER A 29 1.91 -2.32 -6.89
C SER A 29 1.41 -3.30 -7.92
N ILE A 30 0.37 -2.87 -8.63
CA ILE A 30 -0.30 -3.60 -9.71
C ILE A 30 -0.45 -2.67 -10.92
N ILE A 31 -0.30 -3.26 -12.12
CA ILE A 31 -0.59 -2.59 -13.39
C ILE A 31 -1.96 -3.10 -13.85
N GLU A 32 -2.88 -2.18 -14.07
CA GLU A 32 -4.21 -2.47 -14.63
C GLU A 32 -4.36 -1.75 -15.96
N GLU A 33 -4.73 -2.50 -17.00
CA GLU A 33 -4.91 -1.98 -18.36
C GLU A 33 -6.37 -1.58 -18.63
N ASP A 34 -7.32 -2.12 -17.87
CA ASP A 34 -8.73 -1.80 -17.99
C ASP A 34 -9.07 -0.47 -17.28
N GLU A 35 -9.22 0.58 -18.07
CA GLU A 35 -9.56 1.93 -17.61
C GLU A 35 -10.98 2.07 -17.04
N SER A 36 -11.85 1.06 -17.23
CA SER A 36 -13.20 1.08 -16.63
C SER A 36 -13.21 0.81 -15.13
N LYS A 37 -12.11 0.24 -14.59
CA LYS A 37 -11.98 -0.09 -13.17
C LYS A 37 -11.48 1.10 -12.36
N THR A 38 -12.03 1.25 -11.16
CA THR A 38 -11.55 2.27 -10.23
C THR A 38 -10.20 1.85 -9.62
N PRO A 39 -9.25 2.79 -9.40
CA PRO A 39 -7.97 2.44 -8.81
C PRO A 39 -8.09 1.77 -7.43
N LEU A 40 -9.05 2.22 -6.61
CA LEU A 40 -9.35 1.63 -5.30
C LEU A 40 -9.86 0.18 -5.45
N GLY A 41 -10.79 -0.07 -6.37
CA GLY A 41 -11.32 -1.42 -6.59
C GLY A 41 -10.22 -2.40 -7.03
N VAL A 42 -9.30 -1.95 -7.87
CA VAL A 42 -8.17 -2.77 -8.33
C VAL A 42 -7.24 -3.15 -7.17
N ILE A 43 -6.86 -2.19 -6.31
CA ILE A 43 -5.92 -2.50 -5.21
C ILE A 43 -6.59 -3.37 -4.12
N LEU A 44 -7.88 -3.19 -3.86
CA LEU A 44 -8.62 -4.07 -2.95
C LEU A 44 -8.74 -5.49 -3.51
N ASN A 45 -9.01 -5.64 -4.81
CA ASN A 45 -9.01 -6.93 -5.48
C ASN A 45 -7.63 -7.60 -5.48
N TYR A 46 -6.56 -6.82 -5.63
CA TYR A 46 -5.19 -7.33 -5.47
C TYR A 46 -4.98 -7.92 -4.07
N TYR A 47 -5.38 -7.21 -3.01
CA TYR A 47 -5.27 -7.73 -1.65
C TYR A 47 -6.10 -8.99 -1.42
N LEU A 48 -7.31 -9.04 -1.94
CA LEU A 48 -8.17 -10.21 -1.81
C LEU A 48 -7.62 -11.42 -2.56
N ASN A 49 -7.31 -11.26 -3.86
CA ASN A 49 -7.03 -12.38 -4.74
C ASN A 49 -5.56 -12.82 -4.70
N GLU A 50 -4.62 -11.88 -4.58
CA GLU A 50 -3.19 -12.17 -4.62
C GLU A 50 -2.61 -12.40 -3.22
N LEU A 51 -3.13 -11.69 -2.20
CA LEU A 51 -2.62 -11.80 -0.83
C LEU A 51 -3.55 -12.56 0.11
N GLY A 52 -4.80 -12.85 -0.28
CA GLY A 52 -5.78 -13.49 0.61
C GLY A 52 -6.23 -12.60 1.77
N VAL A 53 -6.04 -11.28 1.67
CA VAL A 53 -6.45 -10.30 2.67
C VAL A 53 -7.86 -9.83 2.37
N ASN A 54 -8.81 -10.08 3.27
CA ASN A 54 -10.17 -9.58 3.14
C ASN A 54 -10.19 -8.03 3.21
N PRO A 55 -10.66 -7.32 2.16
CA PRO A 55 -10.78 -5.86 2.16
C PRO A 55 -11.59 -5.28 3.31
N ASP A 56 -12.57 -6.01 3.85
CA ASP A 56 -13.40 -5.55 4.97
C ASP A 56 -12.61 -5.36 6.27
N TYR A 57 -11.44 -6.00 6.37
CA TYR A 57 -10.52 -5.87 7.51
C TYR A 57 -9.62 -4.65 7.40
N LEU A 58 -9.68 -3.95 6.27
CA LEU A 58 -8.87 -2.77 5.99
C LEU A 58 -9.70 -1.51 6.11
N ARG A 59 -9.05 -0.44 6.55
CA ARG A 59 -9.60 0.92 6.53
C ARG A 59 -8.65 1.79 5.74
N LEU A 60 -9.16 2.48 4.73
CA LEU A 60 -8.39 3.48 4.01
C LEU A 60 -8.11 4.66 4.97
N GLU A 61 -6.85 4.90 5.27
CA GLU A 61 -6.40 6.01 6.09
C GLU A 61 -6.02 7.21 5.22
N GLU A 62 -5.31 6.95 4.13
CA GLU A 62 -4.78 8.02 3.27
C GLU A 62 -4.73 7.60 1.80
N LEU A 63 -4.92 8.59 0.93
CA LEU A 63 -4.58 8.52 -0.48
C LEU A 63 -3.47 9.55 -0.75
N SER A 64 -2.26 9.09 -1.01
CA SER A 64 -1.11 9.94 -1.31
C SER A 64 -0.70 9.80 -2.77
N MET A 65 0.09 10.74 -3.29
CA MET A 65 0.71 10.61 -4.61
C MET A 65 2.20 10.28 -4.47
N VAL A 66 2.66 9.30 -5.23
CA VAL A 66 4.08 8.95 -5.32
C VAL A 66 4.61 9.41 -6.67
N LYS A 67 5.73 10.13 -6.64
CA LYS A 67 6.49 10.49 -7.83
C LYS A 67 7.54 9.42 -8.11
N ALA A 68 7.31 8.64 -9.15
CA ALA A 68 8.33 7.76 -9.72
C ALA A 68 8.88 8.42 -11.00
N GLY A 69 9.89 9.27 -10.85
CA GLY A 69 10.38 10.12 -11.94
C GLY A 69 9.36 11.23 -12.29
N GLU A 70 8.94 11.29 -13.55
CA GLU A 70 7.92 12.26 -14.02
C GLU A 70 6.47 11.74 -13.86
N VAL A 71 6.30 10.48 -13.46
CA VAL A 71 4.98 9.83 -13.37
C VAL A 71 4.43 9.95 -11.96
N LYS A 72 3.23 10.52 -11.83
CA LYS A 72 2.45 10.52 -10.59
C LYS A 72 1.64 9.22 -10.50
N GLN A 73 1.70 8.57 -9.34
CA GLN A 73 1.00 7.32 -9.08
C GLN A 73 0.24 7.39 -7.75
N ASN A 74 -0.96 6.82 -7.69
CA ASN A 74 -1.74 6.77 -6.46
C ASN A 74 -1.17 5.72 -5.51
N LEU A 75 -0.94 6.11 -4.25
CA LEU A 75 -0.65 5.23 -3.15
C LEU A 75 -1.82 5.22 -2.17
N PHE A 76 -2.46 4.07 -2.05
CA PHE A 76 -3.49 3.82 -1.05
C PHE A 76 -2.83 3.29 0.23
N VAL A 77 -3.04 3.98 1.35
CA VAL A 77 -2.53 3.58 2.66
C VAL A 77 -3.69 3.06 3.50
N PHE A 78 -3.63 1.79 3.88
CA PHE A 78 -4.65 1.14 4.67
C PHE A 78 -4.14 0.84 6.08
N SER A 79 -4.95 1.08 7.11
CA SER A 79 -4.77 0.45 8.41
C SER A 79 -5.58 -0.84 8.49
N ILE A 80 -5.27 -1.69 9.45
CA ILE A 80 -6.06 -2.88 9.76
C ILE A 80 -7.05 -2.52 10.88
N ASN A 81 -8.35 -2.59 10.58
CA ASN A 81 -9.40 -2.26 11.54
C ASN A 81 -9.82 -3.45 12.43
N SER A 82 -9.52 -4.68 11.98
CA SER A 82 -9.92 -5.94 12.62
C SER A 82 -9.05 -7.09 12.12
N HIS A 83 -9.02 -8.23 12.85
CA HIS A 83 -8.32 -9.45 12.40
C HIS A 83 -6.81 -9.26 12.07
N ILE A 84 -6.11 -8.41 12.83
CA ILE A 84 -4.69 -8.08 12.62
C ILE A 84 -3.77 -9.29 12.39
N LYS A 85 -3.97 -10.37 13.16
CA LYS A 85 -3.15 -11.59 13.03
C LYS A 85 -3.35 -12.28 11.68
N GLU A 86 -4.58 -12.33 11.20
CA GLU A 86 -4.94 -12.97 9.93
C GLU A 86 -4.38 -12.18 8.75
N VAL A 87 -4.59 -10.86 8.75
CA VAL A 87 -4.05 -9.97 7.71
C VAL A 87 -2.53 -10.01 7.68
N LYS A 88 -1.86 -9.94 8.84
CA LYS A 88 -0.39 -10.06 8.92
C LYS A 88 0.08 -11.40 8.36
N ALA A 89 -0.55 -12.50 8.76
CA ALA A 89 -0.18 -13.83 8.28
C ALA A 89 -0.35 -13.95 6.76
N ALA A 90 -1.46 -13.46 6.22
CA ALA A 90 -1.76 -13.45 4.79
C ALA A 90 -0.71 -12.67 3.98
N CYS A 91 -0.35 -11.46 4.43
CA CYS A 91 0.72 -10.67 3.81
C CYS A 91 2.08 -11.38 3.87
N LEU A 92 2.42 -11.99 5.01
CA LEU A 92 3.72 -12.63 5.22
C LEU A 92 3.86 -14.01 4.59
N HIS A 93 2.75 -14.65 4.18
CA HIS A 93 2.79 -15.84 3.33
C HIS A 93 3.37 -15.53 1.94
N ASN A 94 3.32 -14.27 1.48
CA ASN A 94 4.01 -13.86 0.29
C ASN A 94 5.50 -13.60 0.61
N GLU A 95 6.39 -14.47 0.14
CA GLU A 95 7.82 -14.40 0.43
C GLU A 95 8.47 -13.07 -0.01
N ARG A 96 7.87 -12.37 -0.98
CA ARG A 96 8.37 -11.09 -1.49
C ARG A 96 7.91 -9.89 -0.67
N LEU A 97 7.06 -10.07 0.34
CA LEU A 97 6.52 -8.99 1.16
C LEU A 97 7.04 -9.03 2.60
N GLU A 98 7.24 -7.84 3.17
CA GLU A 98 7.49 -7.65 4.60
C GLU A 98 6.84 -6.38 5.14
N PHE A 99 6.69 -6.34 6.45
CA PHE A 99 6.42 -5.09 7.17
C PHE A 99 7.75 -4.47 7.60
N ALA A 100 8.09 -3.33 6.99
CA ALA A 100 9.31 -2.59 7.26
C ALA A 100 9.02 -1.34 8.09
N ASP A 101 9.91 -1.03 9.03
CA ASP A 101 9.79 0.16 9.89
C ASP A 101 9.99 1.45 9.06
N VAL A 102 9.24 2.51 9.38
CA VAL A 102 9.36 3.81 8.70
C VAL A 102 10.81 4.33 8.59
N SER A 103 11.65 4.03 9.58
CA SER A 103 13.05 4.43 9.60
C SER A 103 13.91 3.77 8.52
N THR A 104 13.54 2.59 8.03
CA THR A 104 14.21 1.91 6.90
C THR A 104 13.68 2.37 5.55
N LEU A 105 12.53 3.05 5.54
CA LEU A 105 11.83 3.49 4.33
C LEU A 105 12.10 4.96 3.97
N LYS A 106 13.09 5.60 4.61
CA LYS A 106 13.38 7.04 4.40
C LYS A 106 13.54 7.41 2.92
N GLU A 107 14.24 6.59 2.14
CA GLU A 107 14.42 6.86 0.70
C GLU A 107 13.12 6.64 -0.10
N LEU A 108 12.30 5.66 0.29
CA LEU A 108 11.00 5.41 -0.32
C LEU A 108 10.03 6.57 -0.03
N PHE A 109 10.06 7.15 1.17
CA PHE A 109 9.21 8.30 1.52
C PHE A 109 9.65 9.62 0.87
N LYS A 110 10.93 9.78 0.50
CA LYS A 110 11.40 10.97 -0.25
C LYS A 110 10.75 11.10 -1.63
N THR A 111 10.23 10.02 -2.18
CA THR A 111 9.56 10.02 -3.49
C THR A 111 8.04 10.24 -3.38
N ILE A 112 7.50 10.33 -2.15
CA ILE A 112 6.07 10.58 -1.91
C ILE A 112 5.82 12.07 -1.83
N GLU A 113 4.94 12.58 -2.68
CA GLU A 113 4.34 13.89 -2.52
C GLU A 113 3.00 13.73 -1.83
N MET A 114 2.95 14.12 -0.56
CA MET A 114 1.70 14.21 0.17
C MET A 114 0.93 15.43 -0.35
N ASP A 115 0.05 15.21 -1.31
CA ASP A 115 -0.89 16.24 -1.74
C ASP A 115 -2.03 16.27 -0.72
N THR A 116 -1.89 17.11 0.31
CA THR A 116 -2.89 17.28 1.37
C THR A 116 -4.14 18.04 0.89
N THR A 117 -4.24 18.29 -0.42
CA THR A 117 -5.32 19.05 -1.03
C THR A 117 -6.35 18.08 -1.61
N PRO A 118 -7.61 18.07 -1.15
CA PRO A 118 -8.64 17.23 -1.73
C PRO A 118 -8.86 17.62 -3.20
N PHE A 119 -8.70 16.66 -4.12
CA PHE A 119 -9.08 16.84 -5.50
C PHE A 119 -10.60 16.64 -5.65
N PHE A 120 -11.32 17.74 -5.83
CA PHE A 120 -12.69 17.72 -6.34
C PHE A 120 -12.62 17.94 -7.86
N ASN A 121 -12.97 16.92 -8.64
CA ASN A 121 -13.37 17.11 -10.04
C ASN A 121 -14.87 17.40 -10.10
#